data_AF-A0A377NGT4-F1
#
_entry.id   AF-A0A377NGT4-F1
#
_cell.length_a   1.000
_cell.length_b   1.000
_cell.length_c   1.000
_cell.angle_alpha   90.00
_cell.angle_beta   90.00
_cell.angle_gamma   90.00
#
_symmetry.space_group_name_H-M   'P 1'
#
loop_
_entity.id
_entity.type
_entity.pdbx_description
1 polymer ?
#
loop_
_entity_poly.entity_id
_entity_poly.type
_entity_poly.pdbx_seq_one_letter_code
_entity_poly.pdbx_strand_id
1 'polypeptide(L)' 'MPEQMASLWADYSIQQGPLTSLGLGAGVRYVGKTWADTNNSIRVPDYTLFDAALHYDLGELDRSLRG' A
#
# COMPACT_ATOMS: atom_id res chain seq x y z
N MET A 1 20.01 -10.78 -3.12
CA MET A 1 18.66 -10.26 -3.48
C MET A 1 17.62 -11.26 -2.96
N PRO A 2 16.44 -10.82 -2.49
CA PRO A 2 15.41 -11.74 -1.99
C PRO A 2 14.99 -12.71 -3.10
N GLU A 3 14.88 -14.00 -2.80
CA GLU A 3 14.52 -15.01 -3.83
C GLU A 3 13.08 -14.87 -4.31
N GLN A 4 12.18 -14.30 -3.49
CA GLN A 4 10.76 -14.16 -3.79
C GLN A 4 10.21 -12.87 -3.17
N MET A 5 9.51 -12.06 -3.96
CA MET A 5 8.78 -10.88 -3.48
C MET A 5 7.38 -10.89 -4.11
N ALA A 6 6.37 -10.58 -3.31
CA ALA A 6 5.00 -10.44 -3.79
C ALA A 6 4.33 -9.23 -3.13
N SER A 7 3.58 -8.46 -3.89
CA SER A 7 2.85 -7.31 -3.36
C SER A 7 1.46 -7.21 -3.99
N LEU A 8 0.47 -6.90 -3.16
CA LEU A 8 -0.90 -6.63 -3.59
C LEU A 8 -1.38 -5.35 -2.91
N TRP A 9 -1.97 -4.45 -3.70
CA TRP A 9 -2.58 -3.22 -3.22
C TRP A 9 -3.97 -3.07 -3.86
N ALA A 10 -4.93 -2.60 -3.07
CA ALA A 10 -6.26 -2.26 -3.51
C ALA A 10 -6.62 -0.88 -2.95
N ASP A 11 -7.31 -0.09 -3.77
CA ASP A 11 -7.83 1.22 -3.40
C ASP A 11 -9.31 1.29 -3.79
N TYR A 12 -10.12 1.87 -2.92
CA TYR A 12 -11.53 2.09 -3.16
C TYR A 12 -11.94 3.49 -2.75
N SER A 13 -12.53 4.23 -3.69
CA SER A 13 -13.08 5.56 -3.46
C SER A 13 -14.61 5.55 -3.59
N ILE A 14 -15.29 6.15 -2.61
CA ILE A 14 -16.75 6.29 -2.58
C ILE A 14 -17.15 7.35 -3.60
N GLN A 15 -18.01 6.97 -4.54
CA GLN A 15 -18.43 7.83 -5.65
C GLN A 15 -19.81 8.48 -5.45
N GLN A 16 -20.59 8.04 -4.44
CA GLN A 16 -21.96 8.50 -4.23
C GLN A 16 -22.30 8.59 -2.74
N GLY A 17 -23.17 9.55 -2.39
CA GLY A 17 -23.69 9.73 -1.03
C GLY A 17 -22.88 10.71 -0.16
N PRO A 18 -23.15 10.77 1.15
CA PRO A 18 -22.56 11.77 2.05
C PRO A 18 -21.05 11.63 2.26
N LEU A 19 -20.48 10.49 1.87
CA LEU A 19 -19.04 10.20 1.94
C LEU A 19 -18.38 10.21 0.55
N THR A 20 -19.00 10.85 -0.44
CA THR A 20 -18.39 11.00 -1.78
C THR A 20 -16.99 11.59 -1.64
N SER A 21 -16.04 11.03 -2.39
CA SER A 21 -14.61 11.36 -2.38
C SER A 21 -13.80 10.84 -1.19
N LEU A 22 -14.41 10.10 -0.26
CA LEU A 22 -13.67 9.32 0.74
C LEU A 22 -13.11 8.07 0.08
N GLY A 23 -11.81 7.87 0.21
CA GLY A 23 -11.12 6.69 -0.26
C GLY A 23 -10.36 5.97 0.85
N LEU A 24 -10.29 4.66 0.66
CA LEU A 24 -9.69 3.68 1.55
C LEU A 24 -8.80 2.77 0.71
N GLY A 25 -7.54 2.68 1.09
CA GLY A 25 -6.56 1.81 0.48
C GLY A 25 -6.02 0.79 1.48
N ALA A 26 -5.74 -0.42 1.00
CA ALA A 26 -5.10 -1.46 1.79
C ALA A 26 -4.17 -2.29 0.91
N GLY A 27 -3.09 -2.80 1.51
CA GLY A 27 -2.21 -3.72 0.82
C GLY A 27 -1.37 -4.58 1.73
N VAL A 28 -0.71 -5.53 1.08
CA VAL A 28 0.16 -6.51 1.70
C VAL A 28 1.40 -6.66 0.83
N ARG A 29 2.56 -6.74 1.48
CA ARG A 29 3.86 -6.93 0.82
C ARG A 29 4.62 -8.04 1.52
N TYR A 30 4.90 -9.12 0.80
CA TYR A 30 5.74 -10.20 1.25
C TYR A 30 7.15 -10.04 0.70
N VAL A 31 8.14 -10.08 1.59
CA VAL A 31 9.55 -10.13 1.24
C VAL A 31 10.12 -11.45 1.75
N GLY A 32 10.49 -12.31 0.82
CA GLY A 32 11.11 -13.59 1.10
C GLY A 32 12.50 -13.43 1.70
N LYS A 33 13.06 -14.57 2.14
CA LYS A 33 14.34 -14.62 2.83
C LYS A 33 15.43 -13.95 2.00
N THR A 34 16.20 -13.09 2.66
CA THR A 34 17.37 -12.44 2.05
C THR A 34 18.62 -12.92 2.77
N TRP A 35 19.62 -13.37 2.00
CA TRP A 35 20.93 -13.72 2.51
C TRP A 35 21.74 -12.43 2.72
N ALA A 36 22.23 -12.19 3.94
CA ALA A 36 22.96 -10.98 4.29
C ALA A 36 24.49 -11.09 4.08
N ASP A 37 25.02 -12.26 3.74
CA ASP A 37 26.41 -12.46 3.33
C ASP A 37 26.53 -13.49 2.18
N THR A 38 27.68 -13.51 1.50
CA THR A 38 28.06 -14.50 0.49
C THR A 38 28.46 -15.86 1.10
N ASN A 39 28.40 -16.01 2.43
CA ASN A 39 28.85 -17.16 3.20
C ASN A 39 27.70 -17.87 3.95
N ASN A 40 26.44 -17.55 3.61
CA ASN A 40 25.20 -18.06 4.17
C ASN A 40 25.05 -18.03 5.71
N SER A 41 25.75 -17.16 6.45
CA SER A 41 25.77 -17.21 7.93
C SER A 41 24.72 -16.34 8.63
N ILE A 42 24.16 -15.32 7.98
CA ILE A 42 23.11 -14.46 8.57
C ILE A 42 21.87 -14.48 7.66
N ARG A 43 20.80 -15.08 8.17
CA ARG A 43 19.50 -15.18 7.49
C ARG A 43 18.57 -14.09 8.02
N VAL A 44 18.16 -13.17 7.15
CA VAL A 44 17.02 -12.29 7.47
C VAL A 44 15.75 -13.13 7.28
N PRO A 45 14.95 -13.34 8.34
CA PRO A 45 13.69 -14.05 8.22
C PRO A 45 12.77 -13.31 7.25
N ASP A 46 11.94 -14.07 6.54
CA ASP A 46 10.90 -13.52 5.70
C ASP A 46 9.93 -12.68 6.52
N TYR A 47 9.44 -11.60 5.92
CA TYR A 47 8.52 -10.70 6.58
C TYR A 47 7.38 -10.29 5.65
N THR A 48 6.20 -10.14 6.25
CA THR A 48 5.01 -9.62 5.60
C THR A 48 4.69 -8.27 6.22
N LEU A 49 4.56 -7.25 5.36
CA LEU A 49 4.11 -5.92 5.73
C LEU A 49 2.65 -5.75 5.32
N PHE A 50 1.88 -5.08 6.18
CA PHE A 50 0.53 -4.64 5.89
C PHE A 50 0.51 -3.13 5.82
N ASP A 51 -0.17 -2.60 4.82
CA ASP A 51 -0.26 -1.18 4.54
C ASP A 51 -1.74 -0.77 4.50
N ALA A 52 -2.05 0.42 5.02
CA ALA A 52 -3.39 0.99 4.99
C ALA A 52 -3.30 2.50 4.70
N ALA A 53 -4.28 3.01 3.95
CA ALA A 53 -4.38 4.42 3.58
C ALA A 53 -5.84 4.89 3.68
N LEU A 54 -6.01 6.17 4.01
CA LEU A 54 -7.27 6.89 4.02
C LEU A 54 -7.04 8.23 3.33
N HIS A 55 -7.87 8.59 2.35
CA HIS A 55 -7.83 9.90 1.70
C HIS A 55 -9.23 10.47 1.54
N TYR A 56 -9.34 11.79 1.45
CA TYR A 56 -10.60 12.47 1.17
C TYR A 56 -10.33 13.60 0.20
N ASP A 57 -10.93 13.54 -1.00
CA ASP A 57 -10.81 14.61 -1.99
C ASP A 57 -11.88 15.70 -1.73
N LEU A 58 -11.43 16.80 -1.13
CA LEU A 58 -12.24 17.99 -0.83
C LEU A 58 -12.59 18.82 -2.10
N GLY A 59 -11.99 18.51 -3.25
CA GLY A 59 -12.15 19.26 -4.49
C GLY A 59 -13.46 19.00 -5.24
N GLU A 60 -14.19 17.92 -4.91
CA GLU A 60 -15.50 17.60 -5.52
C GLU A 60 -16.65 18.49 -5.01
N LEU A 61 -16.46 19.24 -3.92
CA LEU A 61 -17.49 20.15 -3.42
C LEU A 61 -17.59 21.47 -4.20
N ASP A 62 -16.53 21.87 -4.92
CA ASP A 62 -16.55 23.10 -5.72
C ASP A 62 -15.58 22.97 -6.91
N ARG A 63 -16.15 22.93 -8.13
CA ARG A 63 -15.39 22.91 -9.39
C ARG A 63 -14.51 24.17 -9.58
N SER A 64 -14.59 25.17 -8.70
CA SER A 64 -13.75 26.38 -8.74
C SER A 64 -12.36 26.26 -8.08
N LEU A 65 -12.06 25.17 -7.36
CA LEU A 65 -10.77 24.99 -6.65
C LEU A 65 -9.74 24.14 -7.40
N ARG A 66 -9.93 23.91 -8.71
CA ARG A 66 -8.88 23.32 -9.57
C ARG A 66 -7.79 24.37 -9.82
N GLY A 67 -6.70 24.31 -9.05
CA GLY A 67 -5.48 25.09 -9.23
C GLY A 67 -4.27 24.19 -9.41
#